data_AF-A0A8J4SKZ7-F1
#
_entry.id   AF-A0A8J4SKZ7-F1
#
_cell.length_a   1.000
_cell.length_b   1.000
_cell.length_c   1.000
_cell.angle_alpha   90.00
_cell.angle_beta   90.00
_cell.angle_gamma   90.00
#
_symmetry.space_group_name_H-M   'P 1'
#
loop_
_entity.id
_entity.type
_entity.pdbx_description
1 polymer ?
#
loop_
_entity_poly.entity_id
_entity_poly.type
_entity_poly.pdbx_seq_one_letter_code
_entity_poly.pdbx_strand_id
1 'polypeptide(L)'
;MLTCRFQTFLDQRFGNIAILRPLRDFMVKELVFYARFSNLNVSTPHDLVTQAVLERPGVTSVPRLCEDFLLGLQVGGFPSTTQTVLSTASKLQSAGHENRNELKCCLCLAPITRPSDIPNPNKLAMASLLFSRSVAQLKHSTADCPEDNTKGRTLFGRVLCFSCSTIYEELPNELKPAFEESLLNVETSDSVTN
;
A
#
# COMPACT_ATOMS: atom_id res chain seq x y z
N MET A 1 -0.96 -21.85 24.13
CA MET A 1 -0.64 -20.46 23.78
C MET A 1 0.19 -20.50 22.50
N LEU A 2 -0.48 -20.54 21.34
CA LEU A 2 0.18 -20.65 20.04
C LEU A 2 0.70 -19.28 19.63
N THR A 3 2.01 -19.07 19.75
CA THR A 3 2.70 -17.91 19.19
C THR A 3 2.70 -18.06 17.67
N CYS A 4 1.67 -17.51 17.02
CA CYS A 4 1.53 -17.53 15.58
C CYS A 4 2.61 -16.65 14.95
N ARG A 5 3.67 -17.28 14.46
CA ARG A 5 4.84 -16.65 13.82
C ARG A 5 4.58 -16.26 12.36
N PHE A 6 3.34 -15.91 12.00
CA PHE A 6 2.90 -15.57 10.65
C PHE A 6 2.39 -14.13 10.60
N GLN A 7 3.31 -13.18 10.39
CA GLN A 7 3.05 -11.74 10.24
C GLN A 7 2.13 -11.39 9.03
N THR A 8 1.67 -12.37 8.25
CA THR A 8 0.98 -12.16 6.96
C THR A 8 -0.53 -12.33 7.02
N PHE A 9 -1.02 -13.20 7.88
CA PHE A 9 -2.45 -13.51 8.00
C PHE A 9 -3.22 -12.46 8.80
N LEU A 10 -2.52 -11.74 9.68
CA LEU A 10 -3.07 -10.79 10.64
C LEU A 10 -2.58 -9.37 10.32
N ASP A 11 -3.51 -8.44 10.24
CA ASP A 11 -3.26 -7.02 10.00
C ASP A 11 -3.84 -6.21 11.17
N GLN A 12 -2.96 -5.64 12.01
CA GLN A 12 -3.30 -4.91 13.23
C GLN A 12 -3.11 -3.39 13.10
N ARG A 13 -3.04 -2.87 11.88
CA ARG A 13 -2.82 -1.43 11.65
C ARG A 13 -3.89 -0.56 12.32
N PHE A 14 -5.12 -1.07 12.42
CA PHE A 14 -6.31 -0.38 12.90
C PHE A 14 -6.46 -0.29 14.43
N GLY A 15 -5.45 -0.65 15.23
CA GLY A 15 -5.45 -0.40 16.68
C GLY A 15 -6.44 -1.28 17.47
N ASN A 16 -7.73 -0.97 17.39
CA ASN A 16 -8.82 -1.72 18.02
C ASN A 16 -9.34 -2.88 17.15
N ILE A 17 -9.04 -2.89 15.85
CA ILE A 17 -9.50 -3.92 14.90
C ILE A 17 -8.31 -4.71 14.36
N ALA A 18 -8.46 -6.03 14.36
CA ALA A 18 -7.56 -6.97 13.70
C ALA A 18 -8.24 -7.55 12.47
N ILE A 19 -7.63 -7.37 11.29
CA ILE A 19 -8.12 -7.96 10.04
C ILE A 19 -7.39 -9.28 9.81
N LEU A 20 -8.17 -10.36 9.67
CA LEU A 20 -7.67 -11.69 9.36
C LEU A 20 -7.89 -12.01 7.88
N ARG A 21 -6.89 -12.60 7.22
CA ARG A 21 -6.96 -13.00 5.80
C ARG A 21 -6.69 -14.51 5.65
N PRO A 22 -7.63 -15.39 6.07
CA PRO A 22 -7.39 -16.84 6.14
C PRO A 22 -7.12 -17.49 4.80
N LEU A 23 -7.61 -16.87 3.74
CA LEU A 23 -7.46 -17.34 2.39
C LEU A 23 -6.24 -16.75 1.66
N ARG A 24 -5.37 -16.00 2.36
CA ARG A 24 -4.23 -15.26 1.76
C ARG A 24 -3.28 -16.15 0.98
N ASP A 25 -3.02 -17.37 1.48
CA ASP A 25 -2.02 -18.28 0.91
C ASP A 25 -2.61 -19.24 -0.13
N PHE A 26 -3.92 -19.15 -0.40
CA PHE A 26 -4.61 -19.98 -1.38
C PHE A 26 -4.76 -19.25 -2.71
N MET A 27 -4.52 -19.97 -3.79
CA MET A 27 -4.77 -19.47 -5.13
C MET A 27 -6.27 -19.41 -5.41
N VAL A 28 -6.71 -18.45 -6.22
CA VAL A 28 -8.12 -18.33 -6.63
C VAL A 28 -8.66 -19.63 -7.23
N LYS A 29 -7.85 -20.32 -8.05
CA LYS A 29 -8.24 -21.63 -8.62
C LYS A 29 -8.56 -22.68 -7.56
N GLU A 30 -7.80 -22.72 -6.46
CA GLU A 30 -7.99 -23.67 -5.36
C GLU A 30 -9.28 -23.35 -4.61
N LEU A 31 -9.55 -22.07 -4.38
CA LEU A 31 -10.79 -21.60 -3.75
C LEU A 31 -12.02 -21.92 -4.60
N VAL A 32 -11.92 -21.79 -5.93
CA VAL A 32 -13.00 -22.16 -6.85
C VAL A 32 -13.28 -23.66 -6.81
N PHE A 33 -12.23 -24.50 -6.84
CA PHE A 33 -12.41 -25.95 -6.71
C PHE A 33 -13.00 -26.32 -5.35
N TYR A 34 -12.49 -25.73 -4.27
CA TYR A 34 -13.03 -25.95 -2.92
C TYR A 34 -14.51 -25.59 -2.84
N ALA A 35 -14.90 -24.42 -3.35
CA ALA A 35 -16.29 -23.98 -3.37
C ALA A 35 -17.19 -24.93 -4.18
N ARG A 36 -16.70 -25.40 -5.33
CA ARG A 36 -17.42 -26.36 -6.17
C ARG A 36 -17.63 -27.70 -5.47
N PHE A 37 -16.58 -28.28 -4.88
CA PHE A 37 -16.68 -29.56 -4.18
C PHE A 37 -17.51 -29.47 -2.90
N SER A 38 -17.55 -28.28 -2.29
CA SER A 38 -18.36 -28.00 -1.10
C SER A 38 -19.78 -27.54 -1.43
N ASN A 39 -20.17 -27.52 -2.71
CA ASN A 39 -21.47 -27.02 -3.20
C ASN A 39 -21.83 -25.62 -2.69
N LEU A 40 -20.85 -24.72 -2.60
CA LEU A 40 -21.05 -23.33 -2.20
C LEU A 40 -21.49 -22.47 -3.39
N ASN A 41 -22.57 -21.71 -3.22
CA ASN A 41 -23.00 -20.70 -4.17
C ASN A 41 -22.15 -19.44 -4.00
N VAL A 42 -21.11 -19.30 -4.84
CA VAL A 42 -20.24 -18.12 -4.84
C VAL A 42 -20.81 -17.07 -5.77
N SER A 43 -21.16 -15.90 -5.22
CA SER A 43 -21.47 -14.72 -6.02
C SER A 43 -20.17 -13.95 -6.25
N THR A 44 -19.77 -13.78 -7.51
CA THR A 44 -18.68 -12.87 -7.84
C THR A 44 -19.23 -11.45 -7.87
N PRO A 45 -18.66 -10.51 -7.09
CA PRO A 45 -19.12 -9.14 -7.11
C PRO A 45 -18.94 -8.57 -8.52
N HIS A 46 -20.06 -8.19 -9.14
CA HIS A 46 -20.06 -7.39 -10.35
C HIS A 46 -19.79 -5.95 -9.91
N ASP A 47 -18.53 -5.51 -10.02
CA ASP A 47 -18.19 -4.14 -9.68
C ASP A 47 -18.62 -3.21 -10.84
N LEU A 48 -19.86 -2.72 -10.72
CA LEU A 48 -20.50 -1.84 -11.69
C LEU A 48 -19.71 -0.52 -11.87
N VAL A 49 -18.97 -0.10 -10.84
CA VAL A 49 -18.23 1.17 -10.84
C VAL A 49 -16.96 1.05 -11.69
N THR A 50 -16.21 -0.04 -11.57
CA THR A 50 -15.09 -0.30 -12.49
C THR A 50 -15.58 -0.47 -13.92
N GLN A 51 -16.77 -1.07 -14.13
CA GLN A 51 -17.39 -1.19 -15.46
C GLN A 51 -17.80 0.13 -16.13
N ALA A 52 -18.26 1.10 -15.35
CA ALA A 52 -18.75 2.38 -15.87
C ALA A 52 -17.63 3.42 -16.11
N VAL A 53 -16.54 3.38 -15.34
CA VAL A 53 -15.49 4.41 -15.36
C VAL A 53 -14.33 4.06 -16.30
N LEU A 54 -14.09 2.78 -16.58
CA LEU A 54 -13.03 2.32 -17.46
C LEU A 54 -13.65 1.78 -18.74
N GLU A 55 -13.30 2.32 -19.91
CA GLU A 55 -13.78 1.80 -21.22
C GLU A 55 -13.42 0.30 -21.40
N ARG A 56 -12.42 -0.21 -20.66
CA ARG A 56 -12.05 -1.63 -20.55
C ARG A 56 -11.61 -1.99 -19.12
N PRO A 57 -12.56 -2.18 -18.21
CA PRO A 57 -12.33 -2.36 -16.76
C PRO A 57 -11.43 -3.55 -16.42
N GLY A 58 -11.55 -4.60 -17.22
CA GLY A 58 -10.78 -5.83 -17.07
C GLY A 58 -9.37 -5.78 -17.65
N VAL A 59 -8.91 -4.64 -18.18
CA VAL A 59 -7.63 -4.53 -18.91
C VAL A 59 -6.75 -3.37 -18.42
N THR A 60 -7.31 -2.37 -17.72
CA THR A 60 -6.61 -1.09 -17.48
C THR A 60 -6.19 -0.82 -16.04
N SER A 61 -6.40 -1.75 -15.10
CA SER A 61 -5.96 -1.55 -13.71
C SER A 61 -4.59 -2.18 -13.45
N VAL A 62 -3.75 -1.48 -12.68
CA VAL A 62 -2.43 -2.00 -12.27
C VAL A 62 -2.53 -3.36 -11.58
N PRO A 63 -3.46 -3.60 -10.64
CA PRO A 63 -3.62 -4.93 -10.04
C PRO A 63 -3.88 -6.03 -11.08
N ARG A 64 -4.70 -5.75 -12.10
CA ARG A 64 -5.00 -6.72 -13.16
C ARG A 64 -3.79 -6.99 -14.05
N LEU A 65 -3.05 -5.95 -14.43
CA LEU A 65 -1.78 -6.11 -15.18
C LEU A 65 -0.78 -6.96 -14.39
N CYS A 66 -0.67 -6.74 -13.08
CA CYS A 66 0.17 -7.55 -12.21
C CYS A 66 -0.31 -9.01 -12.13
N GLU A 67 -1.62 -9.23 -12.06
CA GLU A 67 -2.22 -10.57 -12.08
C GLU A 67 -1.89 -11.31 -13.38
N ASP A 68 -2.16 -10.69 -14.53
CA ASP A 68 -1.90 -11.28 -15.85
C ASP A 68 -0.41 -11.58 -16.05
N PHE A 69 0.49 -10.69 -15.61
CA PHE A 69 1.93 -10.93 -15.62
C PHE A 69 2.33 -12.16 -14.78
N LEU A 70 1.84 -12.25 -13.55
CA LEU A 70 2.14 -13.38 -12.65
C LEU A 70 1.57 -14.69 -13.18
N LEU A 71 0.36 -14.67 -13.75
CA LEU A 71 -0.25 -15.83 -14.40
C LEU A 71 0.54 -16.26 -15.64
N GLY A 72 1.01 -15.30 -16.44
CA GLY A 72 1.87 -15.56 -17.60
C GLY A 72 3.16 -16.29 -17.20
N LEU A 73 3.81 -15.88 -16.11
CA LEU A 73 4.99 -16.57 -15.59
C LEU A 73 4.69 -17.99 -15.10
N GLN A 74 3.56 -18.19 -14.41
CA GLN A 74 3.17 -19.52 -13.95
C GLN A 74 2.95 -20.48 -15.12
N VAL A 75 2.24 -20.05 -16.16
CA VAL A 75 1.97 -20.85 -17.36
C VAL A 75 3.26 -21.08 -18.17
N GLY A 76 4.15 -20.08 -18.20
CA GLY A 76 5.44 -20.12 -18.89
C GLY A 76 6.52 -21.00 -18.26
N GLY A 77 6.19 -21.81 -17.24
CA GLY A 77 7.11 -22.79 -16.64
C GLY A 77 7.62 -22.45 -15.25
N PHE A 78 7.09 -21.42 -14.59
CA PHE A 78 7.49 -21.03 -13.22
C PHE A 78 6.32 -21.20 -12.21
N PRO A 79 5.91 -22.45 -11.89
CA PRO A 79 4.66 -22.76 -11.18
C PRO A 79 4.59 -22.31 -9.71
N SER A 80 5.62 -21.66 -9.16
CA SER A 80 5.66 -21.19 -7.76
C SER A 80 5.89 -19.68 -7.64
N THR A 81 5.85 -18.94 -8.75
CA THR A 81 6.18 -17.50 -8.77
C THR A 81 5.37 -16.69 -7.76
N THR A 82 4.05 -16.83 -7.73
CA THR A 82 3.20 -16.06 -6.80
C THR A 82 3.52 -16.36 -5.34
N GLN A 83 3.74 -17.63 -4.99
CA GLN A 83 4.09 -18.02 -3.62
C GLN A 83 5.46 -17.47 -3.20
N THR A 84 6.43 -17.52 -4.11
CA THR A 84 7.77 -16.96 -3.90
C THR A 84 7.72 -15.44 -3.70
N VAL A 85 6.96 -14.73 -4.53
CA VAL A 85 6.74 -13.27 -4.38
C VAL A 85 6.09 -12.96 -3.04
N LEU A 86 5.02 -13.67 -2.68
CA LEU A 86 4.29 -13.46 -1.42
C LEU A 86 5.18 -13.73 -0.19
N SER A 87 5.92 -14.84 -0.22
CA SER A 87 6.84 -15.23 0.86
C SER A 87 8.00 -14.24 1.00
N THR A 88 8.52 -13.74 -0.12
CA THR A 88 9.60 -12.74 -0.12
C THR A 88 9.09 -11.41 0.40
N ALA A 89 7.92 -10.96 -0.04
CA ALA A 89 7.27 -9.75 0.48
C ALA A 89 7.04 -9.84 2.00
N SER A 90 6.62 -10.99 2.50
CA SER A 90 6.49 -11.23 3.95
C SER A 90 7.81 -11.04 4.71
N LYS A 91 8.91 -11.60 4.19
CA LYS A 91 10.23 -11.51 4.84
C LYS A 91 10.71 -10.07 4.93
N LEU A 92 10.43 -9.27 3.89
CA LEU A 92 10.74 -7.84 3.87
C LEU A 92 9.91 -7.05 4.89
N GLN A 93 8.64 -7.40 5.08
CA GLN A 93 7.76 -6.72 6.05
C GLN A 93 8.14 -7.03 7.51
N SER A 94 8.52 -8.27 7.81
CA SER A 94 8.92 -8.68 9.17
C SER A 94 10.26 -8.07 9.63
N ALA A 95 11.10 -7.61 8.70
CA ALA A 95 12.43 -7.08 9.04
C ALA A 95 12.39 -5.65 9.64
N GLY A 96 11.23 -4.98 9.65
CA GLY A 96 11.12 -3.56 10.01
C GLY A 96 10.13 -3.21 11.12
N HIS A 97 9.51 -4.18 11.80
CA HIS A 97 8.32 -3.94 12.65
C HIS A 97 8.53 -4.34 14.12
N GLU A 98 9.62 -3.88 14.74
CA GLU A 98 9.92 -4.16 16.16
C GLU A 98 9.47 -3.03 17.11
N ASN A 99 8.99 -1.87 16.62
CA ASN A 99 8.70 -0.73 17.50
C ASN A 99 7.21 -0.36 17.60
N ARG A 100 6.66 -0.50 18.82
CA ARG A 100 5.27 -0.16 19.17
C ARG A 100 4.95 1.36 19.20
N ASN A 101 5.94 2.23 19.01
CA ASN A 101 5.80 3.70 19.01
C ASN A 101 5.96 4.33 17.61
N GLU A 102 5.66 3.58 16.56
CA GLU A 102 5.75 4.08 15.18
C GLU A 102 4.62 5.07 14.86
N LEU A 103 4.99 6.24 14.32
CA LEU A 103 4.02 7.17 13.74
C LEU A 103 3.21 6.46 12.65
N LYS A 104 1.89 6.68 12.61
CA LYS A 104 1.01 6.12 11.58
C LYS A 104 0.46 7.22 10.67
N CYS A 105 0.28 6.87 9.40
CA CYS A 105 -0.37 7.72 8.43
C CYS A 105 -1.84 7.91 8.80
N CYS A 106 -2.33 9.13 8.96
CA CYS A 106 -3.73 9.39 9.28
C CYS A 106 -4.72 8.92 8.19
N LEU A 107 -4.27 8.82 6.93
CA LEU A 107 -5.14 8.39 5.82
C LEU A 107 -5.20 6.87 5.66
N CYS A 108 -4.06 6.19 5.63
CA CYS A 108 -4.00 4.74 5.35
C CYS A 108 -3.57 3.89 6.55
N LEU A 109 -3.29 4.53 7.69
CA LEU A 109 -2.82 3.92 8.95
C LEU A 109 -1.53 3.10 8.83
N ALA A 110 -0.84 3.21 7.69
CA ALA A 110 0.45 2.58 7.48
C ALA A 110 1.53 3.27 8.33
N PRO A 111 2.53 2.53 8.83
CA PRO A 111 3.64 3.13 9.56
C PRO A 111 4.40 4.13 8.67
N ILE A 112 4.76 5.27 9.26
CA ILE A 112 5.56 6.32 8.62
C ILE A 112 7.02 6.06 8.97
N THR A 113 7.80 5.65 7.97
CA THR A 113 9.25 5.54 8.12
C THR A 113 9.90 6.92 8.06
N ARG A 114 10.58 7.35 9.12
CA ARG A 114 11.35 8.59 9.10
C ARG A 114 12.72 8.35 8.48
N PRO A 115 13.28 9.31 7.72
CA PRO A 115 14.62 9.19 7.14
C PRO A 115 15.73 8.91 8.17
N SER A 116 15.55 9.40 9.41
CA SER A 116 16.49 9.20 10.53
C SER A 116 16.63 7.75 10.97
N ASP A 117 15.58 6.95 10.78
CA ASP A 117 15.48 5.60 11.35
C ASP A 117 16.00 4.54 10.36
N ILE A 118 16.52 4.99 9.21
CA ILE A 118 16.92 4.14 8.10
C ILE A 118 18.45 4.12 7.98
N PRO A 119 19.10 2.95 8.16
CA PRO A 119 20.56 2.83 8.04
C PRO A 119 21.10 3.14 6.64
N ASN A 120 20.29 3.00 5.59
CA ASN A 120 20.65 3.34 4.22
C ASN A 120 19.43 3.89 3.45
N PRO A 121 19.21 5.21 3.43
CA PRO A 121 18.02 5.83 2.82
C PRO A 121 17.93 5.59 1.31
N ASN A 122 19.06 5.35 0.63
CA ASN A 122 19.11 5.13 -0.81
C ASN A 122 18.62 3.74 -1.25
N LYS A 123 18.40 2.81 -0.30
CA LYS A 123 17.90 1.46 -0.58
C LYS A 123 16.38 1.33 -0.49
N LEU A 124 15.66 2.43 -0.28
CA LEU A 124 14.21 2.42 -0.19
C LEU A 124 13.54 2.60 -1.55
N ALA A 125 12.38 1.95 -1.71
CA ALA A 125 11.48 2.21 -2.82
C ALA A 125 11.13 3.70 -2.96
N MET A 126 11.06 4.44 -1.84
CA MET A 126 10.86 5.89 -1.82
C MET A 126 11.99 6.65 -2.55
N ALA A 127 13.25 6.25 -2.38
CA ALA A 127 14.37 6.89 -3.08
C ALA A 127 14.26 6.68 -4.60
N SER A 128 13.88 5.46 -5.03
CA SER A 128 13.61 5.17 -6.43
C SER A 128 12.43 5.98 -6.98
N LEU A 129 11.34 6.12 -6.22
CA LEU A 129 10.19 6.93 -6.63
C LEU A 129 10.54 8.41 -6.77
N LEU A 130 11.30 8.96 -5.83
CA LEU A 130 11.79 10.35 -5.89
C LEU A 130 12.68 10.56 -7.11
N PHE A 131 13.57 9.62 -7.41
CA PHE A 131 14.40 9.65 -8.61
C PHE A 131 13.56 9.56 -9.90
N SER A 132 12.60 8.65 -9.97
CA SER A 132 11.68 8.57 -11.10
C SER A 132 10.90 9.87 -11.29
N ARG A 133 10.45 10.51 -10.20
CA ARG A 133 9.78 11.82 -10.24
C ARG A 133 10.73 12.90 -10.78
N SER A 134 11.98 12.96 -10.31
CA SER A 134 12.94 13.96 -10.80
C SER A 134 13.24 13.79 -12.29
N VAL A 135 13.37 12.55 -12.77
CA VAL A 135 13.58 12.27 -14.20
C VAL A 135 12.34 12.60 -15.04
N ALA A 136 11.14 12.29 -14.54
CA ALA A 136 9.89 12.58 -15.24
C ALA A 136 9.57 14.09 -15.29
N GLN A 137 10.06 14.86 -14.31
CA GLN A 137 9.84 16.31 -14.20
C GLN A 137 10.86 17.15 -14.96
N LEU A 138 11.65 16.58 -15.88
CA LEU A 138 12.53 17.35 -16.77
C LEU A 138 11.70 18.30 -17.66
N LYS A 139 11.34 19.46 -17.10
CA LYS A 139 11.28 20.71 -17.85
C LYS A 139 12.72 20.99 -18.26
N HIS A 140 12.96 21.23 -19.55
CA HIS A 140 14.27 21.60 -20.09
C HIS A 140 14.95 22.66 -19.21
N SER A 141 15.88 22.26 -18.35
CA SER A 141 17.00 23.08 -17.93
C SER A 141 18.08 22.19 -17.34
N THR A 142 19.31 22.57 -17.66
CA THR A 142 20.60 21.91 -17.43
C THR A 142 20.74 21.19 -16.08
N ALA A 143 21.41 20.04 -16.16
CA ALA A 143 21.80 19.16 -15.08
C ALA A 143 22.30 19.91 -13.84
N ASP A 144 21.59 19.71 -12.73
CA ASP A 144 22.19 19.75 -11.42
C ASP A 144 21.57 18.62 -10.58
N CYS A 145 22.40 17.94 -9.80
CA CYS A 145 21.96 16.86 -8.93
C CYS A 145 20.91 17.37 -7.93
N PRO A 146 19.93 16.56 -7.49
CA PRO A 146 18.94 17.02 -6.52
C PRO A 146 19.63 17.26 -5.17
N GLU A 147 19.97 18.52 -4.88
CA GLU A 147 20.23 18.95 -3.52
C GLU A 147 18.95 18.88 -2.68
N ASP A 148 19.14 18.52 -1.42
CA ASP A 148 18.14 18.33 -0.38
C ASP A 148 17.32 19.62 -0.14
N ASN A 149 16.27 19.82 -0.92
CA ASN A 149 15.28 20.86 -0.70
C ASN A 149 14.28 20.40 0.39
N THR A 150 14.77 20.36 1.62
CA THR A 150 13.97 20.16 2.84
C THR A 150 13.14 21.39 3.24
N LYS A 151 13.09 22.44 2.41
CA LYS A 151 12.34 23.68 2.67
C LYS A 151 10.96 23.62 2.02
N GLY A 152 9.99 23.08 2.75
CA GLY A 152 8.58 23.17 2.36
C GLY A 152 7.71 21.96 2.66
N ARG A 153 8.08 21.06 3.58
CA ARG A 153 7.11 20.06 4.05
C ARG A 153 6.02 20.78 4.83
N THR A 154 4.86 20.90 4.20
CA THR A 154 3.58 21.27 4.83
C THR A 154 3.36 20.47 6.11
N LEU A 155 2.53 20.97 7.03
CA LEU A 155 2.18 20.32 8.30
C LEU A 155 1.88 18.81 8.15
N PHE A 156 1.27 18.45 7.00
CA PHE A 156 0.90 17.09 6.61
C PHE A 156 2.06 16.14 6.29
N GLY A 157 3.26 16.65 6.00
CA GLY A 157 4.46 15.83 5.80
C GLY A 157 4.91 15.07 7.06
N ARG A 158 4.29 15.34 8.23
CA ARG A 158 4.52 14.63 9.49
C ARG A 158 3.41 13.63 9.83
N VAL A 159 2.25 13.71 9.19
CA VAL A 159 1.04 12.91 9.52
C VAL A 159 0.65 11.97 8.39
N LEU A 160 1.10 12.22 7.15
CA LEU A 160 0.87 11.34 5.99
C LEU A 160 2.13 10.56 5.63
N CYS A 161 1.95 9.31 5.16
CA CYS A 161 3.04 8.59 4.49
C CYS A 161 3.31 9.18 3.10
N PHE A 162 4.47 8.87 2.52
CA PHE A 162 4.90 9.38 1.22
C PHE A 162 3.81 9.27 0.14
N SER A 163 3.22 8.09 -0.01
CA SER A 163 2.18 7.84 -1.02
C SER A 163 0.91 8.68 -0.79
N CYS A 164 0.43 8.75 0.46
CA CYS A 164 -0.75 9.53 0.80
C CYS A 164 -0.50 11.05 0.66
N SER A 165 0.71 11.51 0.94
CA SER A 165 1.12 12.89 0.67
C SER A 165 1.08 13.22 -0.82
N THR A 166 1.56 12.32 -1.68
CA THR A 166 1.47 12.52 -3.14
C THR A 166 0.03 12.56 -3.62
N ILE A 167 -0.83 11.67 -3.12
CA ILE A 167 -2.27 11.69 -3.46
C ILE A 167 -2.91 13.02 -3.01
N TYR A 168 -2.53 13.51 -1.83
CA TYR A 168 -3.02 14.79 -1.32
C TYR A 168 -2.54 15.99 -2.16
N GLU A 169 -1.27 15.99 -2.60
CA GLU A 169 -0.72 17.03 -3.48
C GLU A 169 -1.53 17.17 -4.78
N GLU A 170 -1.87 16.03 -5.39
CA GLU A 170 -2.62 15.91 -6.65
C GLU A 170 -4.14 16.15 -6.49
N LEU A 171 -4.64 16.26 -5.26
CA LEU A 171 -6.06 16.49 -5.01
C LEU A 171 -6.49 17.89 -5.50
N PRO A 172 -7.67 18.03 -6.16
CA PRO A 172 -8.22 19.33 -6.50
C PRO A 172 -8.30 20.25 -5.28
N ASN A 173 -7.95 21.53 -5.46
CA ASN A 173 -7.89 22.50 -4.37
C ASN A 173 -9.24 22.70 -3.66
N GLU A 174 -10.35 22.39 -4.33
CA GLU A 174 -11.71 22.45 -3.80
C GLU A 174 -11.98 21.37 -2.73
N LEU A 175 -11.30 20.22 -2.82
CA LEU A 175 -11.50 19.08 -1.91
C LEU A 175 -10.52 19.07 -0.74
N LYS A 176 -9.43 19.84 -0.85
CA LYS A 176 -8.41 19.95 0.20
C LYS A 176 -8.98 20.45 1.55
N PRO A 177 -9.80 21.51 1.61
CA PRO A 177 -10.35 22.00 2.89
C PRO A 177 -11.20 20.96 3.64
N ALA A 178 -12.05 20.21 2.92
CA ALA A 178 -12.89 19.17 3.53
C ALA A 178 -12.05 18.00 4.07
N PHE A 179 -10.95 17.69 3.39
CA PHE A 179 -9.98 16.69 3.84
C PHE A 179 -9.22 17.17 5.09
N GLU A 180 -8.79 18.43 5.13
CA GLU A 180 -8.09 19.03 6.25
C GLU A 180 -8.97 19.16 7.51
N GLU A 181 -10.24 19.53 7.35
CA GLU A 181 -11.23 19.58 8.46
C GLU A 181 -11.43 18.20 9.08
N SER A 182 -11.51 17.16 8.25
CA SER A 182 -11.63 15.77 8.72
C SER A 182 -10.41 15.30 9.49
N LEU A 183 -9.21 15.83 9.18
CA LEU A 183 -7.96 15.48 9.85
C LEU A 183 -7.80 16.12 11.23
N LEU A 184 -8.19 17.40 11.38
CA LEU A 184 -8.16 18.11 12.66
C LEU A 184 -9.13 17.48 13.69
N ASN A 185 -10.24 16.90 13.21
CA ASN A 185 -11.19 16.18 14.06
C ASN A 185 -10.63 14.83 14.57
N VAL A 186 -9.63 14.24 13.91
CA VAL A 186 -8.98 13.01 14.38
C VAL A 186 -8.03 13.30 15.55
N GLU A 187 -7.25 14.38 15.49
CA GLU A 187 -6.31 14.75 16.57
C GLU A 187 -7.02 15.16 17.88
N THR A 188 -8.24 15.70 17.80
CA THR A 188 -9.04 16.07 18.99
C THR A 188 -9.69 14.86 19.67
N SER A 189 -9.83 13.72 18.98
CA SER A 189 -10.39 12.50 19.56
C SER A 189 -9.36 11.69 20.37
N ASP A 190 -8.08 11.72 19.99
CA ASP A 190 -7.00 11.04 20.71
C ASP A 190 -6.55 11.78 21.98
N SER A 191 -6.94 13.04 22.15
CA SER A 191 -6.62 13.85 23.35
C SER A 191 -7.67 13.74 24.48
N VAL A 192 -8.79 13.04 24.26
CA VAL A 192 -9.87 12.88 25.25
C VAL A 192 -9.79 11.53 26.00
N THR A 193 -8.86 10.65 25.65
CA THR A 193 -8.59 9.41 26.40
C THR A 193 -7.20 9.42 27.02
N ASN A 194 -7.04 10.21 28.08
CA ASN A 194 -6.01 10.02 29.12
C ASN A 194 -6.67 10.17 30.49
#